data_AF-A0A3D3LMK7-F1
#
_entry.id   AF-A0A3D3LMK7-F1
#
_cell.length_a   1.000
_cell.length_b   1.000
_cell.length_c   1.000
_cell.angle_alpha   90.00
_cell.angle_beta   90.00
_cell.angle_gamma   90.00
#
_symmetry.space_group_name_H-M   'P 1'
#
loop_
_entity.id
_entity.type
_entity.pdbx_description
1 polymer ?
#
loop_
_entity_poly.entity_id
_entity_poly.type
_entity_poly.pdbx_seq_one_letter_code
_entity_poly.pdbx_strand_id
1 'polypeptide(L)'
;MKKFLFLHLILIVFIGNVFAQEKYAIARIWTPVLNTDDFESVFGGNSGKKVKLDGKGLIREMEFIAFPNTVFEINSVIPKDGYEIYEVTTEDYPYTSSKLYIDSRFVNLTDTKISDREKLLPQKEIILENLKLLEGYPYMWGGNVADGISEMIEYYTPKGKLSERTEELWKLKGVDCSGLIYQATNGNTPRNTSSLVNFGNPVEIKGLKASEIAAKLQPLDLIVWAGHVVIVLDENTVIESTPERGVNKSDLVSRLKSVMSERTAVDDWGSTSGKRFVIRRWVE
;
A
#
# COMPACT_ATOMS: atom_id res chain seq x y z
N MET A 1 59.76 -12.75 57.26
CA MET A 1 59.34 -13.90 56.41
C MET A 1 57.88 -13.69 56.03
N LYS A 2 57.58 -13.05 54.89
CA LYS A 2 57.21 -13.70 53.61
C LYS A 2 56.11 -14.78 53.76
N LYS A 3 54.88 -14.43 53.37
CA LYS A 3 54.06 -15.07 52.29
C LYS A 3 52.57 -14.76 52.55
N PHE A 4 51.92 -13.89 51.76
CA PHE A 4 51.38 -14.10 50.40
C PHE A 4 49.90 -14.53 50.44
N LEU A 5 49.04 -13.71 49.80
CA LEU A 5 47.90 -14.15 48.94
C LEU A 5 46.69 -14.81 49.66
N PHE A 6 45.41 -14.57 49.37
CA PHE A 6 44.72 -14.22 48.13
C PHE A 6 43.42 -13.48 48.50
N LEU A 7 43.27 -12.25 48.01
CA LEU A 7 42.02 -11.51 47.98
C LEU A 7 41.20 -12.07 46.81
N HIS A 8 40.07 -12.72 47.06
CA HIS A 8 39.11 -13.10 46.02
C HIS A 8 37.75 -12.47 46.28
N LEU A 9 37.69 -11.16 45.99
CA LEU A 9 36.46 -10.49 45.64
C LEU A 9 36.14 -10.88 44.19
N ILE A 10 35.36 -11.94 44.01
CA ILE A 10 34.77 -12.27 42.72
C ILE A 10 33.69 -11.21 42.46
N LEU A 11 34.09 -10.12 41.80
CA LEU A 11 33.19 -9.17 41.19
C LEU A 11 32.65 -9.84 39.92
N ILE A 12 31.54 -10.57 40.03
CA ILE A 12 30.76 -10.95 38.85
C ILE A 12 30.18 -9.66 38.31
N VAL A 13 30.90 -9.05 37.38
CA VAL A 13 30.34 -8.08 36.46
C VAL A 13 29.39 -8.89 35.58
N PHE A 14 28.10 -8.91 35.94
CA PHE A 14 27.05 -9.18 34.98
C PHE A 14 27.14 -8.07 33.94
N ILE A 15 27.96 -8.28 32.91
CA ILE A 15 27.77 -7.63 31.63
C ILE A 15 26.49 -8.25 31.10
N GLY A 16 25.36 -7.72 31.53
CA GLY A 16 24.15 -7.83 30.73
C GLY A 16 24.53 -7.22 29.40
N ASN A 17 24.80 -8.07 28.41
CA ASN A 17 24.64 -7.66 27.04
C ASN A 17 23.18 -7.26 26.94
N VAL A 18 22.90 -5.98 27.17
CA VAL A 18 21.75 -5.32 26.59
C VAL A 18 22.08 -5.34 25.11
N PHE A 19 21.85 -6.49 24.47
CA PHE A 19 21.78 -6.57 23.03
C PHE A 19 20.76 -5.51 22.66
N ALA A 20 21.20 -4.50 21.92
CA ALA A 20 20.31 -3.49 21.39
C ALA A 20 19.25 -4.26 20.60
N GLN A 21 18.04 -4.35 21.13
CA GLN A 21 16.93 -4.96 20.43
C GLN A 21 16.75 -4.15 19.16
N GLU A 22 16.87 -4.79 17.99
CA GLU A 22 16.67 -4.12 16.72
C GLU A 22 15.27 -3.51 16.71
N LYS A 23 15.21 -2.19 16.56
CA LYS A 23 13.97 -1.42 16.71
C LYS A 23 13.33 -1.08 15.38
N TYR A 24 14.08 -1.22 14.29
CA TYR A 24 13.66 -0.78 12.98
C TYR A 24 13.92 -1.85 11.94
N ALA A 25 13.02 -1.92 10.97
CA ALA A 25 13.16 -2.72 9.76
C ALA A 25 13.13 -1.81 8.54
N ILE A 26 13.88 -2.17 7.51
CA ILE A 26 13.97 -1.44 6.25
C ILE A 26 13.62 -2.41 5.13
N ALA A 27 12.59 -2.10 4.35
CA ALA A 27 12.22 -2.88 3.17
C ALA A 27 13.43 -3.05 2.23
N ARG A 28 13.93 -4.27 2.07
CA ARG A 28 15.02 -4.57 1.12
C ARG A 28 14.48 -4.68 -0.30
N ILE A 29 13.27 -5.22 -0.41
CA ILE A 29 12.50 -5.45 -1.63
C ILE A 29 11.06 -5.02 -1.39
N TRP A 30 10.19 -5.15 -2.40
CA TRP A 30 8.75 -4.95 -2.24
C TRP A 30 8.23 -5.83 -1.09
N THR A 31 7.76 -5.19 -0.03
CA THR A 31 7.42 -5.87 1.22
C THR A 31 5.90 -5.86 1.41
N PRO A 32 5.21 -7.01 1.32
CA PRO A 32 3.80 -7.07 1.64
C PRO A 32 3.55 -6.68 3.10
N VAL A 33 2.56 -5.81 3.32
CA VAL A 33 2.10 -5.43 4.66
C VAL A 33 0.69 -5.94 4.84
N LEU A 34 0.51 -6.82 5.83
CA LEU A 34 -0.77 -7.46 6.13
C LEU A 34 -1.31 -6.98 7.47
N ASN A 35 -2.62 -7.11 7.67
CA ASN A 35 -3.28 -6.87 8.96
C ASN A 35 -3.38 -8.13 9.85
N THR A 36 -2.64 -9.18 9.49
CA THR A 36 -2.50 -10.44 10.23
C THR A 36 -1.03 -10.86 10.29
N ASP A 37 -0.62 -11.49 11.39
CA ASP A 37 0.69 -12.11 11.55
C ASP A 37 0.77 -13.54 10.97
N ASP A 38 -0.37 -14.09 10.54
CA ASP A 38 -0.50 -15.43 9.96
C ASP A 38 -0.50 -15.39 8.42
N PHE A 39 0.64 -15.02 7.83
CA PHE A 39 0.82 -14.99 6.39
C PHE A 39 0.62 -16.37 5.75
N GLU A 40 1.02 -17.45 6.42
CA GLU A 40 0.87 -18.83 5.91
C GLU A 40 -0.60 -19.23 5.72
N SER A 41 -1.50 -18.78 6.60
CA SER A 41 -2.94 -18.97 6.40
C SER A 41 -3.48 -18.25 5.17
N VAL A 42 -2.86 -17.13 4.78
CA VAL A 42 -3.21 -16.34 3.61
C VAL A 42 -2.65 -16.98 2.34
N PHE A 43 -1.38 -17.40 2.36
CA PHE A 43 -0.66 -17.95 1.22
C PHE A 43 -0.46 -19.46 1.38
N GLY A 44 -1.49 -20.23 1.05
CA GLY A 44 -1.48 -21.70 1.03
C GLY A 44 -2.50 -22.32 1.97
N GLY A 45 -2.57 -21.83 3.21
CA GLY A 45 -3.39 -22.39 4.28
C GLY A 45 -3.24 -23.92 4.41
N ASN A 46 -4.28 -24.59 4.89
CA ASN A 46 -4.27 -26.05 5.07
C ASN A 46 -3.97 -26.83 3.77
N SER A 47 -4.34 -26.27 2.62
CA SER A 47 -4.16 -26.92 1.33
C SER A 47 -2.75 -26.78 0.74
N GLY A 48 -2.02 -25.74 1.14
CA GLY A 48 -0.80 -25.27 0.49
C GLY A 48 -0.96 -24.85 -0.98
N LYS A 49 -2.19 -24.75 -1.51
CA LYS A 49 -2.45 -24.59 -2.96
C LYS A 49 -3.37 -23.42 -3.30
N LYS A 50 -3.82 -22.65 -2.31
CA LYS A 50 -4.78 -21.56 -2.49
C LYS A 50 -4.36 -20.34 -1.70
N VAL A 51 -4.67 -19.18 -2.27
CA VAL A 51 -4.67 -17.92 -1.53
C VAL A 51 -6.02 -17.77 -0.82
N LYS A 52 -6.02 -17.25 0.40
CA LYS A 52 -7.24 -16.92 1.15
C LYS A 52 -7.95 -15.74 0.49
N LEU A 53 -9.20 -15.96 0.10
CA LEU A 53 -10.03 -14.95 -0.56
C LEU A 53 -11.38 -14.85 0.17
N ASP A 54 -11.93 -13.63 0.22
CA ASP A 54 -13.30 -13.41 0.66
C ASP A 54 -14.33 -13.82 -0.42
N GLY A 55 -15.62 -13.64 -0.13
CA GLY A 55 -16.71 -13.93 -1.08
C GLY A 55 -16.70 -13.05 -2.35
N LYS A 56 -15.86 -12.02 -2.41
CA LYS A 56 -15.65 -11.16 -3.58
C LYS A 56 -14.33 -11.48 -4.31
N GLY A 57 -13.60 -12.52 -3.87
CA GLY A 57 -12.33 -12.91 -4.46
C GLY A 57 -11.16 -12.00 -4.08
N LEU A 58 -11.22 -11.33 -2.93
CA LEU A 58 -10.19 -10.38 -2.47
C LEU A 58 -9.43 -10.91 -1.25
N ILE A 59 -8.14 -10.58 -1.16
CA ILE A 59 -7.27 -10.85 0.00
C ILE A 59 -7.49 -9.72 1.02
N ARG A 60 -8.36 -9.93 2.01
CA ARG A 60 -8.75 -8.89 2.98
C ARG A 60 -7.66 -8.56 3.99
N GLU A 61 -6.72 -9.46 4.12
CA GLU A 61 -5.57 -9.32 4.99
C GLU A 61 -4.55 -8.34 4.43
N MET A 62 -4.57 -8.09 3.12
CA MET A 62 -3.63 -7.21 2.46
C MET A 62 -3.98 -5.73 2.67
N GLU A 63 -3.04 -4.97 3.22
CA GLU A 63 -3.19 -3.52 3.44
C GLU A 63 -2.52 -2.73 2.32
N PHE A 64 -1.20 -2.92 2.14
CA PHE A 64 -0.44 -2.33 1.05
C PHE A 64 0.89 -3.05 0.81
N ILE A 65 1.59 -2.72 -0.27
CA ILE A 65 2.95 -3.20 -0.53
C ILE A 65 3.91 -2.03 -0.30
N ALA A 66 4.80 -2.16 0.68
CA ALA A 66 5.82 -1.16 0.93
C ALA A 66 6.90 -1.18 -0.16
N PHE A 67 7.37 0.02 -0.52
CA PHE A 67 8.43 0.22 -1.49
C PHE A 67 9.76 -0.21 -0.87
N PRO A 68 10.76 -0.63 -1.68
CA PRO A 68 12.12 -0.73 -1.20
C PRO A 68 12.56 0.56 -0.50
N ASN A 69 13.28 0.40 0.61
CA ASN A 69 13.72 1.44 1.55
C ASN A 69 12.62 2.07 2.41
N THR A 70 11.37 1.59 2.38
CA THR A 70 10.37 1.98 3.40
C THR A 70 10.87 1.56 4.79
N VAL A 71 10.79 2.50 5.72
CA VAL A 71 11.24 2.33 7.12
C VAL A 71 10.04 1.96 7.99
N PHE A 72 10.27 0.99 8.87
CA PHE A 72 9.31 0.51 9.84
C PHE A 72 9.87 0.62 11.25
N GLU A 73 9.03 1.01 12.20
CA GLU A 73 9.29 0.82 13.64
C GLU A 73 8.69 -0.50 14.08
N ILE A 74 9.50 -1.36 14.71
CA ILE A 74 9.11 -2.69 15.18
C ILE A 74 8.50 -2.55 16.59
N ASN A 75 7.21 -2.86 16.70
CA ASN A 75 6.47 -2.85 17.96
C ASN A 75 6.60 -4.18 18.70
N SER A 76 6.59 -5.29 17.98
CA SER A 76 6.72 -6.63 18.55
C SER A 76 7.29 -7.63 17.53
N VAL A 77 7.89 -8.71 18.05
CA VAL A 77 8.48 -9.80 17.26
C VAL A 77 7.68 -11.08 17.53
N ILE A 78 7.27 -11.75 16.46
CA ILE A 78 6.48 -12.98 16.50
C ILE A 78 7.32 -14.08 15.85
N PRO A 79 7.93 -14.99 16.64
CA PRO A 79 8.76 -16.05 16.10
C PRO A 79 7.95 -17.03 15.24
N LYS A 80 8.52 -17.44 14.11
CA LYS A 80 8.06 -18.54 13.25
C LYS A 80 9.18 -19.56 13.07
N ASP A 81 8.90 -20.66 12.37
CA ASP A 81 9.92 -21.66 12.08
C ASP A 81 10.88 -21.14 10.99
N GLY A 82 12.08 -20.73 11.41
CA GLY A 82 13.15 -20.26 10.51
C GLY A 82 13.06 -18.80 10.06
N TYR A 83 12.10 -18.02 10.56
CA TYR A 83 11.95 -16.58 10.30
C TYR A 83 11.10 -15.91 11.38
N GLU A 84 10.95 -14.59 11.30
CA GLU A 84 10.11 -13.80 12.21
C GLU A 84 9.08 -12.99 11.43
N ILE A 85 7.95 -12.72 12.09
CA ILE A 85 6.98 -11.70 11.68
C ILE A 85 7.08 -10.53 12.65
N TYR A 86 7.11 -9.30 12.13
CA TYR A 86 7.17 -8.08 12.93
C TYR A 86 5.83 -7.37 12.90
N GLU A 87 5.30 -7.02 14.07
CA GLU A 87 4.25 -6.00 14.18
C GLU A 87 4.92 -4.64 14.04
N VAL A 88 4.44 -3.80 13.12
CA VAL A 88 5.12 -2.55 12.74
C VAL A 88 4.21 -1.34 12.67
N THR A 89 4.83 -0.15 12.71
CA THR A 89 4.24 1.10 12.19
C THR A 89 5.14 1.70 11.11
N THR A 90 4.58 2.55 10.25
CA THR A 90 5.34 3.28 9.22
C THR A 90 4.64 4.56 8.80
N GLU A 91 5.42 5.59 8.50
CA GLU A 91 4.91 6.88 7.99
C GLU A 91 4.38 6.78 6.54
N ASP A 92 4.75 5.74 5.79
CA ASP A 92 4.23 5.51 4.43
C ASP A 92 2.75 5.10 4.43
N TYR A 93 2.25 4.58 5.56
CA TYR A 93 0.88 4.14 5.73
C TYR A 93 0.40 4.48 7.15
N PRO A 94 0.07 5.77 7.42
CA PRO A 94 -0.32 6.25 8.74
C PRO A 94 -1.77 5.84 9.07
N TYR A 95 -2.02 4.54 9.07
CA TYR A 95 -3.31 3.93 9.31
C TYR A 95 -3.30 3.24 10.67
N THR A 96 -4.20 3.67 11.55
CA THR A 96 -4.20 3.25 12.97
C THR A 96 -5.34 2.29 13.32
N SER A 97 -6.16 1.88 12.35
CA SER A 97 -7.35 1.07 12.65
C SER A 97 -7.07 -0.43 12.77
N SER A 98 -5.88 -0.87 12.35
CA SER A 98 -5.44 -2.26 12.40
C SER A 98 -3.95 -2.31 12.72
N LYS A 99 -3.52 -3.43 13.30
CA LYS A 99 -2.10 -3.75 13.41
C LYS A 99 -1.55 -4.09 12.04
N LEU A 100 -0.30 -3.74 11.78
CA LEU A 100 0.39 -4.04 10.54
C LEU A 100 1.50 -5.04 10.81
N TYR A 101 1.68 -5.97 9.89
CA TYR A 101 2.67 -7.02 10.00
C TYR A 101 3.48 -7.15 8.73
N ILE A 102 4.78 -7.40 8.89
CA ILE A 102 5.73 -7.69 7.81
C ILE A 102 6.55 -8.92 8.14
N ASP A 103 7.05 -9.57 7.10
CA ASP A 103 7.91 -10.75 7.21
C ASP A 103 9.39 -10.35 7.14
N SER A 104 10.17 -10.81 8.13
CA SER A 104 11.61 -10.56 8.28
C SER A 104 12.43 -10.85 7.03
N ARG A 105 12.00 -11.78 6.17
CA ARG A 105 12.72 -12.16 4.94
C ARG A 105 12.75 -11.07 3.87
N PHE A 106 11.82 -10.10 3.96
CA PHE A 106 11.72 -8.97 3.02
C PHE A 106 12.51 -7.73 3.46
N VAL A 107 13.08 -7.73 4.67
CA VAL A 107 13.65 -6.52 5.28
C VAL A 107 15.08 -6.72 5.79
N ASN A 108 15.78 -5.62 6.00
CA ASN A 108 17.01 -5.57 6.79
C ASN A 108 16.71 -4.92 8.14
N LEU A 109 17.36 -5.38 9.20
CA LEU A 109 17.17 -4.84 10.55
C LEU A 109 18.24 -3.80 10.89
N THR A 110 17.86 -2.86 11.75
CA THR A 110 18.79 -1.89 12.33
C THR A 110 18.34 -1.47 13.72
N ASP A 111 19.32 -1.15 14.57
CA ASP A 111 19.13 -0.62 15.92
C ASP A 111 18.94 0.91 15.94
N THR A 112 19.24 1.57 14.82
CA THR A 112 19.28 3.03 14.72
C THR A 112 18.17 3.52 13.81
N LYS A 113 17.40 4.53 14.26
CA LYS A 113 16.37 5.13 13.42
C LYS A 113 17.04 5.80 12.22
N ILE A 114 16.75 5.31 11.03
CA ILE A 114 17.15 5.96 9.78
C ILE A 114 16.07 6.93 9.32
N SER A 115 16.45 7.89 8.47
CA SER A 115 15.49 8.77 7.81
C SER A 115 14.53 7.96 6.94
N ASP A 116 13.29 8.41 6.84
CA ASP A 116 12.31 7.82 5.94
C ASP A 116 12.78 7.84 4.48
N ARG A 117 12.18 6.97 3.67
CA ARG A 117 12.45 6.88 2.24
C ARG A 117 12.25 8.23 1.57
N GLU A 118 13.23 8.65 0.77
CA GLU A 118 13.09 9.83 -0.08
C GLU A 118 12.01 9.58 -1.15
N LYS A 119 10.99 10.45 -1.17
CA LYS A 119 9.91 10.43 -2.16
C LYS A 119 10.17 11.52 -3.19
N LEU A 120 10.81 11.16 -4.29
CA LEU A 120 10.97 12.05 -5.42
C LEU A 120 9.69 12.01 -6.26
N LEU A 121 8.98 13.12 -6.34
CA LEU A 121 7.80 13.26 -7.19
C LEU A 121 8.24 13.25 -8.66
N PRO A 122 7.78 12.28 -9.48
CA PRO A 122 8.08 12.30 -10.91
C PRO A 122 7.44 13.51 -11.60
N GLN A 123 7.99 13.91 -12.75
CA GLN A 123 7.36 14.94 -13.58
C GLN A 123 5.96 14.51 -14.02
N LYS A 124 5.08 15.49 -14.23
CA LYS A 124 3.66 15.28 -14.61
C LYS A 124 3.50 14.35 -15.80
N GLU A 125 4.32 14.54 -16.83
CA GLU A 125 4.32 13.76 -18.06
C GLU A 125 4.69 12.29 -17.79
N ILE A 126 5.66 12.07 -16.90
CA ILE A 126 6.11 10.73 -16.48
C ILE A 126 5.03 10.03 -15.66
N ILE A 127 4.32 10.75 -14.78
CA ILE A 127 3.18 10.18 -14.03
C ILE A 127 2.09 9.73 -15.01
N LEU A 128 1.75 10.57 -16.00
CA LEU A 128 0.75 10.24 -17.02
C LEU A 128 1.18 9.06 -17.90
N GLU A 129 2.45 8.97 -18.27
CA GLU A 129 3.01 7.82 -18.99
C GLU A 129 2.91 6.54 -18.15
N ASN A 130 3.35 6.58 -16.89
CA ASN A 130 3.26 5.46 -15.96
C ASN A 130 1.82 4.97 -15.80
N LEU A 131 0.84 5.87 -15.65
CA LEU A 131 -0.58 5.51 -15.60
C LEU A 131 -1.04 4.81 -16.88
N LYS A 132 -0.64 5.30 -18.05
CA LYS A 132 -1.03 4.71 -19.34
C LYS A 132 -0.43 3.32 -19.55
N LEU A 133 0.80 3.08 -19.07
CA LEU A 133 1.47 1.77 -19.12
C LEU A 133 0.79 0.71 -18.25
N LEU A 134 0.02 1.14 -17.23
CA LEU A 134 -0.69 0.24 -16.33
C LEU A 134 -2.04 -0.23 -16.88
N GLU A 135 -2.50 0.28 -18.02
CA GLU A 135 -3.75 -0.19 -18.64
C GLU A 135 -3.70 -1.71 -18.92
N GLY A 136 -4.76 -2.41 -18.50
CA GLY A 136 -4.88 -3.87 -18.65
C GLY A 136 -4.32 -4.69 -17.48
N TYR A 137 -3.64 -4.07 -16.50
CA TYR A 137 -3.23 -4.80 -15.30
C TYR A 137 -4.42 -5.20 -14.42
N PRO A 138 -4.35 -6.35 -13.72
CA PRO A 138 -5.44 -6.82 -12.89
C PRO A 138 -5.66 -5.96 -11.64
N TYR A 139 -6.88 -6.01 -11.11
CA TYR A 139 -7.19 -5.45 -9.81
C TYR A 139 -6.63 -6.34 -8.70
N MET A 140 -5.94 -5.73 -7.74
CA MET A 140 -5.46 -6.38 -6.52
C MET A 140 -5.80 -5.52 -5.31
N TRP A 141 -6.66 -6.01 -4.43
CA TRP A 141 -6.95 -5.31 -3.16
C TRP A 141 -5.67 -5.13 -2.35
N GLY A 142 -5.38 -3.90 -1.91
CA GLY A 142 -4.11 -3.59 -1.24
C GLY A 142 -2.92 -3.56 -2.19
N GLY A 143 -3.09 -3.87 -3.48
CA GLY A 143 -2.00 -3.89 -4.45
C GLY A 143 -1.57 -2.49 -4.87
N ASN A 144 -0.25 -2.28 -4.94
CA ASN A 144 0.39 -1.12 -5.54
C ASN A 144 1.72 -1.49 -6.23
N VAL A 145 1.81 -2.74 -6.71
CA VAL A 145 2.92 -3.27 -7.51
C VAL A 145 2.33 -4.09 -8.65
N ALA A 146 2.21 -3.47 -9.81
CA ALA A 146 1.54 -4.04 -10.97
C ALA A 146 2.11 -5.41 -11.39
N ASP A 147 3.43 -5.57 -11.35
CA ASP A 147 4.13 -6.82 -11.71
C ASP A 147 4.08 -7.90 -10.62
N GLY A 148 3.63 -7.56 -9.41
CA GLY A 148 3.68 -8.41 -8.24
C GLY A 148 5.09 -8.58 -7.67
N ILE A 149 5.21 -9.53 -6.74
CA ILE A 149 6.38 -9.79 -5.92
C ILE A 149 6.76 -11.26 -6.10
N SER A 150 7.84 -11.53 -6.83
CA SER A 150 8.22 -12.90 -7.19
C SER A 150 8.65 -13.72 -5.97
N GLU A 151 9.23 -13.06 -4.98
CA GLU A 151 9.72 -13.62 -3.72
C GLU A 151 8.58 -14.22 -2.88
N MET A 152 7.32 -13.84 -3.12
CA MET A 152 6.17 -14.49 -2.48
C MET A 152 6.11 -16.00 -2.78
N ILE A 153 6.50 -16.41 -3.99
CA ILE A 153 6.54 -17.83 -4.35
C ILE A 153 7.70 -18.54 -3.66
N GLU A 154 8.83 -17.85 -3.43
CA GLU A 154 9.97 -18.43 -2.72
C GLU A 154 9.65 -18.59 -1.23
N TYR A 155 9.22 -17.50 -0.60
CA TYR A 155 9.03 -17.42 0.85
C TYR A 155 7.74 -18.13 1.32
N TYR A 156 6.73 -18.19 0.46
CA TYR A 156 5.49 -18.92 0.71
C TYR A 156 5.29 -19.97 -0.39
N THR A 157 6.19 -20.95 -0.45
CA THR A 157 6.23 -21.95 -1.54
C THR A 157 4.91 -22.74 -1.65
N PRO A 158 4.20 -22.68 -2.79
CA PRO A 158 3.01 -23.47 -3.01
C PRO A 158 3.31 -24.97 -3.08
N LYS A 159 2.39 -25.79 -2.55
CA LYS A 159 2.42 -27.25 -2.69
C LYS A 159 2.01 -27.66 -4.10
N GLY A 160 2.95 -27.63 -5.04
CA GLY A 160 2.74 -28.05 -6.43
C GLY A 160 2.33 -26.90 -7.36
N LYS A 161 1.97 -27.25 -8.59
CA LYS A 161 1.72 -26.27 -9.66
C LYS A 161 0.44 -25.47 -9.41
N LEU A 162 0.54 -24.14 -9.47
CA LEU A 162 -0.59 -23.22 -9.41
C LEU A 162 -1.23 -23.03 -10.80
N SER A 163 -2.50 -22.64 -10.83
CA SER A 163 -3.08 -22.04 -12.04
C SER A 163 -2.56 -20.62 -12.20
N GLU A 164 -2.55 -20.09 -13.42
CA GLU A 164 -2.08 -18.73 -13.73
C GLU A 164 -2.71 -17.68 -12.81
N ARG A 165 -4.04 -17.64 -12.73
CA ARG A 165 -4.75 -16.74 -11.81
C ARG A 165 -4.34 -16.90 -10.34
N THR A 166 -4.12 -18.12 -9.88
CA THR A 166 -3.72 -18.34 -8.47
C THR A 166 -2.29 -17.88 -8.25
N GLU A 167 -1.41 -18.07 -9.22
CA GLU A 167 -0.03 -17.58 -9.18
C GLU A 167 0.02 -16.05 -9.15
N GLU A 168 -0.79 -15.37 -9.96
CA GLU A 168 -0.91 -13.91 -9.94
C GLU A 168 -1.39 -13.40 -8.57
N LEU A 169 -2.40 -14.05 -7.99
CA LEU A 169 -2.87 -13.73 -6.64
C LEU A 169 -1.77 -13.96 -5.59
N TRP A 170 -1.02 -15.05 -5.72
CA TRP A 170 0.06 -15.39 -4.79
C TRP A 170 1.19 -14.37 -4.83
N LYS A 171 1.52 -13.88 -6.03
CA LYS A 171 2.50 -12.81 -6.26
C LYS A 171 1.96 -11.42 -5.92
N LEU A 172 0.70 -11.29 -5.51
CA LEU A 172 0.05 -10.00 -5.27
C LEU A 172 0.12 -9.07 -6.50
N LYS A 173 0.05 -9.65 -7.70
CA LYS A 173 0.15 -8.95 -8.97
C LYS A 173 -1.08 -8.07 -9.21
N GLY A 174 -0.86 -6.79 -9.44
CA GLY A 174 -1.89 -5.83 -9.79
C GLY A 174 -1.97 -4.64 -8.84
N VAL A 175 -2.93 -3.76 -9.10
CA VAL A 175 -3.12 -2.53 -8.31
C VAL A 175 -4.59 -2.29 -8.01
N ASP A 176 -4.91 -1.78 -6.83
CA ASP A 176 -6.24 -1.22 -6.54
C ASP A 176 -6.35 0.23 -7.01
N CYS A 177 -7.51 0.86 -6.78
CA CYS A 177 -7.82 2.20 -7.25
C CYS A 177 -6.81 3.26 -6.77
N SER A 178 -6.48 3.30 -5.48
CA SER A 178 -5.50 4.26 -4.95
C SER A 178 -4.06 3.77 -5.12
N GLY A 179 -3.84 2.46 -5.15
CA GLY A 179 -2.57 1.82 -5.47
C GLY A 179 -2.07 2.16 -6.88
N LEU A 180 -2.99 2.38 -7.84
CA LEU A 180 -2.68 2.83 -9.19
C LEU A 180 -1.93 4.18 -9.19
N ILE A 181 -2.49 5.22 -8.57
CA ILE A 181 -1.83 6.53 -8.48
C ILE A 181 -0.63 6.49 -7.52
N TYR A 182 -0.70 5.68 -6.46
CA TYR A 182 0.40 5.48 -5.52
C TYR A 182 1.65 4.92 -6.23
N GLN A 183 1.47 3.90 -7.07
CA GLN A 183 2.55 3.33 -7.87
C GLN A 183 3.07 4.32 -8.90
N ALA A 184 2.18 4.94 -9.70
CA ALA A 184 2.57 5.86 -10.77
C ALA A 184 3.36 7.08 -10.27
N THR A 185 3.18 7.43 -8.99
CA THR A 185 3.82 8.57 -8.33
C THR A 185 4.95 8.17 -7.39
N ASN A 186 5.39 6.91 -7.37
CA ASN A 186 6.43 6.42 -6.46
C ASN A 186 6.13 6.67 -4.95
N GLY A 187 4.85 6.57 -4.60
CA GLY A 187 4.35 6.76 -3.24
C GLY A 187 4.17 8.21 -2.78
N ASN A 188 4.12 9.18 -3.70
CA ASN A 188 3.92 10.60 -3.39
C ASN A 188 2.45 11.00 -3.15
N THR A 189 1.52 10.07 -3.24
CA THR A 189 0.11 10.28 -2.89
C THR A 189 -0.24 9.49 -1.63
N PRO A 190 -1.30 9.86 -0.88
CA PRO A 190 -1.80 9.00 0.18
C PRO A 190 -2.25 7.64 -0.36
N ARG A 191 -1.88 6.55 0.33
CA ARG A 191 -2.21 5.19 -0.09
C ARG A 191 -3.72 4.88 -0.06
N ASN A 192 -4.48 5.54 0.81
CA ASN A 192 -5.90 5.27 1.06
C ASN A 192 -6.82 6.37 0.55
N THR A 193 -7.96 5.96 -0.03
CA THR A 193 -8.99 6.90 -0.53
C THR A 193 -9.60 7.77 0.57
N SER A 194 -9.64 7.30 1.82
CA SER A 194 -10.07 8.07 2.99
C SER A 194 -9.20 9.29 3.26
N SER A 195 -7.92 9.26 2.85
CA SER A 195 -7.00 10.39 2.92
C SER A 195 -7.03 11.22 1.63
N LEU A 196 -7.16 10.56 0.46
CA LEU A 196 -7.21 11.23 -0.84
C LEU A 196 -8.36 12.23 -0.97
N VAL A 197 -9.50 12.01 -0.29
CA VAL A 197 -10.62 12.99 -0.29
C VAL A 197 -10.24 14.36 0.28
N ASN A 198 -9.11 14.50 0.97
CA ASN A 198 -8.59 15.77 1.51
C ASN A 198 -7.19 16.12 0.99
N PHE A 199 -6.69 15.41 -0.03
CA PHE A 199 -5.35 15.61 -0.55
C PHE A 199 -5.34 16.68 -1.64
N GLY A 200 -4.43 17.65 -1.58
CA GLY A 200 -4.36 18.76 -2.55
C GLY A 200 -5.49 19.79 -2.41
N ASN A 201 -5.63 20.63 -3.43
CA ASN A 201 -6.59 21.74 -3.46
C ASN A 201 -7.97 21.29 -3.99
N PRO A 202 -9.08 21.78 -3.41
CA PRO A 202 -10.42 21.54 -3.95
C PRO A 202 -10.60 22.18 -5.33
N VAL A 203 -11.37 21.51 -6.20
CA VAL A 203 -11.94 22.10 -7.42
C VAL A 203 -13.44 22.33 -7.21
N GLU A 204 -13.90 23.55 -7.47
CA GLU A 204 -15.31 23.91 -7.29
C GLU A 204 -16.20 23.26 -8.36
N ILE A 205 -17.03 22.31 -7.92
CA ILE A 205 -17.89 21.46 -8.76
C ILE A 205 -19.35 21.38 -8.29
N LYS A 206 -19.67 21.92 -7.11
CA LYS A 206 -21.02 21.85 -6.54
C LYS A 206 -22.04 22.49 -7.48
N GLY A 207 -23.12 21.77 -7.74
CA GLY A 207 -24.21 22.23 -8.60
C GLY A 207 -23.90 22.18 -10.10
N LEU A 208 -22.69 21.81 -10.51
CA LEU A 208 -22.31 21.67 -11.91
C LEU A 208 -22.79 20.34 -12.49
N LYS A 209 -23.08 20.33 -13.80
CA LYS A 209 -23.33 19.12 -14.59
C LYS A 209 -22.01 18.45 -14.98
N ALA A 210 -22.08 17.17 -15.36
CA ALA A 210 -20.90 16.39 -15.75
C ALA A 210 -20.02 17.06 -16.82
N SER A 211 -20.61 17.70 -17.84
CA SER A 211 -19.86 18.40 -18.89
C SER A 211 -19.18 19.68 -18.39
N GLU A 212 -19.80 20.38 -17.44
CA GLU A 212 -19.25 21.59 -16.84
C GLU A 212 -18.11 21.24 -15.87
N ILE A 213 -18.25 20.13 -15.15
CA ILE A 213 -17.18 19.55 -14.33
C ILE A 213 -16.01 19.16 -15.23
N ALA A 214 -16.26 18.37 -16.29
CA ALA A 214 -15.21 17.91 -17.20
C ALA A 214 -14.38 19.06 -17.78
N ALA A 215 -15.03 20.17 -18.18
CA ALA A 215 -14.36 21.35 -18.70
C ALA A 215 -13.45 22.07 -17.69
N LYS A 216 -13.59 21.82 -16.38
CA LYS A 216 -12.72 22.36 -15.33
C LYS A 216 -11.52 21.46 -14.99
N LEU A 217 -11.56 20.20 -15.42
CA LEU A 217 -10.55 19.22 -15.00
C LEU A 217 -9.26 19.37 -15.78
N GLN A 218 -8.17 19.05 -15.11
CA GLN A 218 -6.83 19.01 -15.66
C GLN A 218 -6.27 17.59 -15.51
N PRO A 219 -5.29 17.19 -16.35
CA PRO A 219 -4.57 15.94 -16.15
C PRO A 219 -4.05 15.81 -14.72
N LEU A 220 -4.22 14.62 -14.14
CA LEU A 220 -3.93 14.23 -12.75
C LEU A 220 -4.89 14.75 -11.67
N ASP A 221 -5.94 15.51 -12.03
CA ASP A 221 -7.03 15.75 -11.08
C ASP A 221 -7.66 14.41 -10.65
N LEU A 222 -7.97 14.31 -9.36
CA LEU A 222 -8.54 13.11 -8.76
C LEU A 222 -10.03 13.31 -8.51
N ILE A 223 -10.88 12.51 -9.15
CA ILE A 223 -12.31 12.40 -8.84
C ILE A 223 -12.42 11.31 -7.77
N VAL A 224 -12.66 11.72 -6.51
CA VAL A 224 -12.44 10.84 -5.36
C VAL A 224 -13.62 10.84 -4.39
N TRP A 225 -13.89 9.67 -3.81
CA TRP A 225 -14.81 9.47 -2.69
C TRP A 225 -14.28 8.37 -1.77
N ALA A 226 -14.83 8.28 -0.56
CA ALA A 226 -14.49 7.18 0.34
C ALA A 226 -14.77 5.82 -0.32
N GLY A 227 -13.69 5.07 -0.59
CA GLY A 227 -13.72 3.75 -1.21
C GLY A 227 -13.30 3.68 -2.67
N HIS A 228 -13.08 4.81 -3.38
CA HIS A 228 -12.59 4.76 -4.76
C HIS A 228 -11.99 6.09 -5.26
N VAL A 229 -11.15 6.01 -6.29
CA VAL A 229 -10.59 7.16 -7.00
C VAL A 229 -10.54 6.91 -8.50
N VAL A 230 -10.83 7.94 -9.27
CA VAL A 230 -10.71 8.01 -10.74
C VAL A 230 -9.74 9.14 -11.08
N ILE A 231 -8.79 8.88 -11.97
CA ILE A 231 -7.70 9.82 -12.29
C ILE A 231 -7.91 10.36 -13.71
N VAL A 232 -7.86 11.68 -13.86
CA VAL A 232 -7.95 12.34 -15.17
C VAL A 232 -6.63 12.18 -15.92
N LEU A 233 -6.67 11.66 -17.16
CA LEU A 233 -5.50 11.53 -18.02
C LEU A 233 -5.33 12.72 -18.96
N ASP A 234 -6.44 13.20 -19.51
CA ASP A 234 -6.52 14.29 -20.49
C ASP A 234 -7.95 14.88 -20.51
N GLU A 235 -8.23 15.77 -21.46
CA GLU A 235 -9.54 16.44 -21.59
C GLU A 235 -10.74 15.51 -21.80
N ASN A 236 -10.51 14.26 -22.24
CA ASN A 236 -11.56 13.33 -22.62
C ASN A 236 -11.50 12.00 -21.86
N THR A 237 -10.38 11.69 -21.21
CA THR A 237 -10.09 10.33 -20.73
C THR A 237 -9.78 10.31 -19.25
N VAL A 238 -10.32 9.31 -18.57
CA VAL A 238 -9.96 8.93 -17.20
C VAL A 238 -9.44 7.51 -17.14
N ILE A 239 -8.67 7.20 -16.10
CA ILE A 239 -8.19 5.86 -15.75
C ILE A 239 -8.54 5.53 -14.30
N GLU A 240 -8.90 4.29 -14.04
CA GLU A 240 -9.17 3.77 -12.70
C GLU A 240 -8.85 2.26 -12.66
N SER A 241 -8.71 1.70 -11.47
CA SER A 241 -8.66 0.24 -11.26
C SER A 241 -9.90 -0.22 -10.51
N THR A 242 -10.70 -1.13 -11.09
CA THR A 242 -11.91 -1.69 -10.44
C THR A 242 -11.85 -3.21 -10.32
N PRO A 243 -12.49 -3.83 -9.31
CA PRO A 243 -12.51 -5.28 -9.15
C PRO A 243 -12.95 -6.07 -10.39
N GLU A 244 -13.83 -5.48 -11.21
CA GLU A 244 -14.42 -6.13 -12.39
C GLU A 244 -13.51 -6.05 -13.61
N ARG A 245 -12.70 -4.99 -13.75
CA ARG A 245 -11.97 -4.68 -14.99
C ARG A 245 -10.46 -4.53 -14.83
N GLY A 246 -9.95 -4.50 -13.60
CA GLY A 246 -8.58 -4.06 -13.38
C GLY A 246 -8.41 -2.60 -13.79
N VAL A 247 -7.19 -2.25 -14.20
CA VAL A 247 -6.86 -0.92 -14.69
C VAL A 247 -7.44 -0.72 -16.08
N ASN A 248 -8.35 0.23 -16.22
CA ASN A 248 -9.00 0.52 -17.50
C ASN A 248 -9.18 2.02 -17.72
N LYS A 249 -9.17 2.43 -18.99
CA LYS A 249 -9.54 3.79 -19.40
C LYS A 249 -11.04 3.88 -19.71
N SER A 250 -11.60 5.08 -19.63
CA SER A 250 -12.96 5.39 -20.09
C SER A 250 -13.15 6.88 -20.40
N ASP A 251 -14.23 7.21 -21.10
CA ASP A 251 -14.63 8.60 -21.39
C ASP A 251 -14.96 9.37 -20.10
N LEU A 252 -14.36 10.55 -19.95
CA LEU A 252 -14.46 11.40 -18.77
C LEU A 252 -15.90 11.82 -18.47
N VAL A 253 -16.62 12.33 -19.47
CA VAL A 253 -17.98 12.84 -19.28
C VAL A 253 -18.94 11.71 -18.93
N SER A 254 -18.83 10.57 -19.61
CA SER A 254 -19.63 9.38 -19.35
C SER A 254 -19.34 8.82 -17.96
N ARG A 255 -18.07 8.79 -17.55
CA ARG A 255 -17.70 8.33 -16.22
C ARG A 255 -18.23 9.26 -15.13
N LEU A 256 -18.11 10.59 -15.31
CA LEU A 256 -18.70 11.58 -14.40
C LEU A 256 -20.21 11.41 -14.27
N LYS A 257 -20.94 11.20 -15.39
CA LYS A 257 -22.39 10.90 -15.34
C LYS A 257 -22.70 9.66 -14.48
N SER A 258 -21.89 8.60 -14.61
CA SER A 258 -22.03 7.39 -13.79
C SER A 258 -21.71 7.63 -12.31
N VAL A 259 -20.71 8.45 -11.97
CA VAL A 259 -20.46 8.84 -10.58
C VAL A 259 -21.64 9.65 -10.03
N MET A 260 -22.12 10.62 -10.81
CA MET A 260 -23.18 11.55 -10.42
C MET A 260 -24.56 10.89 -10.30
N SER A 261 -24.79 9.72 -10.93
CA SER A 261 -26.04 8.97 -10.73
C SER A 261 -26.15 8.35 -9.33
N GLU A 262 -25.04 8.20 -8.61
CA GLU A 262 -25.00 7.61 -7.27
C GLU A 262 -24.54 8.58 -6.18
N ARG A 263 -23.88 9.68 -6.57
CA ARG A 263 -23.15 10.57 -5.66
C ARG A 263 -23.38 12.03 -6.00
N THR A 264 -23.45 12.86 -4.96
CA THR A 264 -23.55 14.31 -5.11
C THR A 264 -22.14 14.93 -5.23
N ALA A 265 -21.94 15.80 -6.21
CA ALA A 265 -20.73 16.60 -6.36
C ALA A 265 -20.68 17.68 -5.27
N VAL A 266 -19.57 17.76 -4.53
CA VAL A 266 -19.35 18.76 -3.47
C VAL A 266 -17.94 19.33 -3.56
N ASP A 267 -17.76 20.57 -3.11
CA ASP A 267 -16.46 21.25 -3.19
C ASP A 267 -15.52 20.82 -2.06
N ASP A 268 -16.08 20.44 -0.91
CA ASP A 268 -15.33 19.99 0.25
C ASP A 268 -15.96 18.75 0.91
N TRP A 269 -15.11 17.82 1.33
CA TRP A 269 -15.54 16.53 1.89
C TRP A 269 -16.23 16.66 3.25
N GLY A 270 -15.83 17.62 4.08
CA GLY A 270 -16.38 17.84 5.43
C GLY A 270 -17.71 18.61 5.42
N SER A 271 -18.03 19.29 4.32
CA SER A 271 -19.18 20.21 4.23
C SER A 271 -20.56 19.54 4.30
N THR A 272 -20.68 18.24 4.00
CA THR A 272 -21.97 17.55 3.83
C THR A 272 -21.90 16.08 4.22
N SER A 273 -23.04 15.44 4.48
CA SER A 273 -23.17 13.99 4.75
C SER A 273 -23.75 13.22 3.56
N GLY A 274 -23.52 11.91 3.50
CA GLY A 274 -24.09 11.03 2.46
C GLY A 274 -23.12 10.65 1.35
N LYS A 275 -23.65 9.98 0.30
CA LYS A 275 -22.88 9.57 -0.88
C LYS A 275 -22.49 10.80 -1.70
N ARG A 276 -21.22 11.17 -1.62
CA ARG A 276 -20.66 12.35 -2.28
C ARG A 276 -19.32 12.03 -2.92
N PHE A 277 -18.85 12.91 -3.79
CA PHE A 277 -17.50 12.90 -4.32
C PHE A 277 -16.97 14.33 -4.41
N VAL A 278 -15.66 14.47 -4.34
CA VAL A 278 -14.92 15.73 -4.49
C VAL A 278 -13.94 15.59 -5.65
N ILE A 279 -13.42 16.73 -6.10
CA ILE A 279 -12.29 16.75 -7.03
C ILE A 279 -11.11 17.44 -6.36
N ARG A 280 -9.94 16.81 -6.49
CA ARG A 280 -8.69 17.24 -5.86
C ARG A 280 -7.60 17.44 -6.90
N ARG A 281 -7.06 18.66 -6.92
CA ARG A 281 -5.89 19.06 -7.72
C ARG A 281 -4.67 19.11 -6.82
N TRP A 282 -3.73 18.22 -7.03
CA TRP A 282 -2.60 18.01 -6.13
C TRP A 282 -1.23 18.30 -6.77
N VAL A 283 -1.21 18.42 -8.10
CA VAL A 283 -0.04 18.78 -8.89
C VAL A 283 -0.48 19.76 -9.97
N GLU A 284 0.35 20.76 -10.24
CA GLU A 284 0.14 21.76 -11.30
C GLU A 284 0.97 21.40 -12.55
#